data_AF-A0A414AT55-F1
#
_entry.id   AF-A0A414AT55-F1
#
_cell.length_a   1.000
_cell.length_b   1.000
_cell.length_c   1.000
_cell.angle_alpha   90.00
_cell.angle_beta   90.00
_cell.angle_gamma   90.00
#
_symmetry.space_group_name_H-M   'P 1'
#
loop_
_entity.id
_entity.type
_entity.pdbx_description
1 polymer ?
#
loop_
_entity_poly.entity_id
_entity_poly.type
_entity_poly.pdbx_seq_one_letter_code
_entity_poly.pdbx_strand_id
1 'polypeptide(L)'
;MEQHRRMTKRELINMIEEEYGEDTKFDVHTINFDAEQKISDIDKVSKKRICLIANESKSIIFSGNQYLSHVDIHSVFQPNIYDIKPMGVMKTIMLRE
;
A
#
# COMPACT_ATOMS: atom_id res chain seq x y z
N MET A 1 5.30 -18.15 -7.07
CA MET A 1 4.42 -17.59 -8.12
C MET A 1 4.19 -16.14 -7.75
N GLU A 2 4.43 -15.20 -8.67
CA GLU A 2 4.21 -13.78 -8.43
C GLU A 2 2.70 -13.49 -8.46
N GLN A 3 2.21 -12.76 -7.47
CA GLN A 3 0.82 -12.34 -7.36
C GLN A 3 0.76 -10.84 -7.54
N HIS A 4 -0.08 -10.40 -8.48
CA HIS A 4 -0.39 -9.00 -8.70
C HIS A 4 -1.90 -8.86 -8.84
N ARG A 5 -2.56 -8.22 -7.87
CA ARG A 5 -4.02 -8.17 -7.82
C ARG A 5 -4.54 -6.91 -7.14
N ARG A 6 -5.77 -6.52 -7.50
CA ARG A 6 -6.52 -5.53 -6.73
C ARG A 6 -6.98 -6.14 -5.40
N MET A 7 -6.90 -5.35 -4.34
CA MET A 7 -7.50 -5.64 -3.05
C MET A 7 -8.58 -4.62 -2.71
N THR A 8 -9.56 -5.05 -1.94
CA THR A 8 -10.50 -4.19 -1.24
C THR A 8 -9.88 -3.67 0.05
N LYS A 9 -10.45 -2.58 0.59
CA LYS A 9 -10.05 -2.01 1.89
C LYS A 9 -10.15 -3.04 3.01
N ARG A 10 -11.21 -3.84 2.99
CA ARG A 10 -11.47 -4.88 3.99
C ARG A 10 -10.43 -5.99 3.92
N GLU A 11 -10.05 -6.45 2.72
CA GLU A 11 -9.00 -7.47 2.59
C GLU A 11 -7.67 -6.99 3.16
N LEU A 12 -7.27 -5.73 2.88
CA LEU A 12 -6.03 -5.18 3.43
C LEU A 12 -6.09 -5.07 4.96
N ILE A 13 -7.19 -4.54 5.50
CA ILE A 13 -7.35 -4.40 6.96
C ILE A 13 -7.28 -5.77 7.64
N ASN A 14 -8.04 -6.75 7.15
CA ASN A 14 -8.02 -8.10 7.70
C ASN A 14 -6.63 -8.73 7.66
N MET A 15 -5.92 -8.63 6.53
CA MET A 15 -4.56 -9.16 6.40
C MET A 15 -3.60 -8.54 7.44
N ILE A 16 -3.66 -7.22 7.60
CA ILE A 16 -2.80 -6.50 8.57
C ILE A 16 -3.17 -6.85 10.01
N GLU A 17 -4.46 -7.02 10.31
CA GLU A 17 -4.93 -7.35 11.66
C GLU A 17 -4.60 -8.79 12.05
N GLU A 18 -4.78 -9.75 11.14
CA GLU A 18 -4.65 -11.19 11.38
C GLU A 18 -3.19 -11.68 11.33
N GLU A 19 -2.36 -11.16 10.43
CA GLU A 19 -1.02 -11.73 10.18
C GLU A 19 0.10 -11.08 11.01
N TYR A 20 -0.09 -9.85 11.48
CA TYR A 20 0.97 -9.07 12.13
C TYR A 20 0.67 -8.83 13.61
N GLY A 21 1.69 -8.70 14.46
CA GLY A 21 1.50 -8.35 15.88
C GLY A 21 1.15 -6.87 16.09
N GLU A 22 0.46 -6.51 17.18
CA GLU A 22 0.03 -5.12 17.46
C GLU A 22 1.18 -4.09 17.45
N ASP A 23 2.37 -4.48 17.91
CA ASP A 23 3.54 -3.60 17.97
C ASP A 23 4.28 -3.46 16.64
N THR A 24 3.85 -4.18 15.60
CA THR A 24 4.48 -4.17 14.27
C THR A 24 4.45 -2.76 13.68
N LYS A 25 5.61 -2.32 13.17
CA LYS A 25 5.74 -1.10 12.39
C LYS A 25 6.00 -1.45 10.94
N PHE A 26 5.25 -0.82 10.06
CA PHE A 26 5.37 -1.00 8.62
C PHE A 26 6.17 0.14 8.03
N ASP A 27 7.09 -0.17 7.13
CA ASP A 27 7.74 0.86 6.32
C ASP A 27 6.78 1.28 5.22
N VAL A 28 6.47 2.58 5.19
CA VAL A 28 5.60 3.17 4.18
C VAL A 28 6.36 4.22 3.40
N HIS A 29 6.45 4.02 2.09
CA HIS A 29 7.01 4.97 1.14
C HIS A 29 5.88 5.77 0.52
N THR A 30 6.02 7.09 0.42
CA THR A 30 5.04 7.95 -0.28
C THR A 30 5.61 8.43 -1.61
N ILE A 31 4.77 8.65 -2.61
CA ILE A 31 5.10 9.36 -3.84
C ILE A 31 3.91 10.26 -4.18
N ASN A 32 4.16 11.54 -4.49
CA ASN A 32 3.14 12.45 -4.99
C ASN A 32 3.42 12.74 -6.47
N PHE A 33 2.69 12.08 -7.36
CA PHE A 33 2.88 12.23 -8.80
C PHE A 33 2.46 13.61 -9.33
N ASP A 34 1.53 14.28 -8.66
CA ASP A 34 1.00 15.57 -9.10
C ASP A 34 1.95 16.73 -8.75
N ALA A 35 2.84 16.54 -7.77
CA ALA A 35 3.73 17.59 -7.27
C ALA A 35 5.15 17.55 -7.87
N GLU A 36 5.42 16.68 -8.86
CA GLU A 36 6.77 16.35 -9.39
C GLU A 36 7.80 15.96 -8.30
N GLN A 37 7.40 15.89 -7.04
CA GLN A 37 8.25 15.57 -5.90
C GLN A 37 8.18 14.09 -5.57
N LYS A 38 9.34 13.47 -5.65
CA LYS A 38 9.61 12.13 -5.12
C LYS A 38 9.70 12.23 -3.59
N ILE A 39 8.58 12.40 -2.88
CA ILE A 39 8.56 12.48 -1.41
C ILE A 39 8.80 11.08 -0.82
N SER A 40 10.03 10.57 -0.88
CA SER A 40 10.39 9.29 -0.27
C SER A 40 10.60 9.43 1.24
N ASP A 41 9.59 9.92 1.96
CA ASP A 41 9.58 9.79 3.41
C ASP A 41 9.30 8.31 3.72
N ILE A 42 10.29 7.64 4.29
CA ILE A 42 10.12 6.29 4.86
C ILE A 42 9.57 6.49 6.26
N ASP A 43 8.25 6.39 6.38
CA ASP A 43 7.60 6.46 7.67
C ASP A 43 7.39 5.05 8.23
N LYS A 44 7.84 4.84 9.46
CA LYS A 44 7.48 3.66 10.24
C LYS A 44 6.12 3.90 10.91
N VAL A 45 5.08 3.28 10.37
CA VAL A 45 3.70 3.52 10.84
C VAL A 45 3.12 2.29 11.53
N SER A 46 2.19 2.52 12.47
CA SER A 46 1.45 1.45 13.14
C SER A 46 0.33 0.88 12.27
N LYS A 47 -0.17 -0.32 12.62
CA LYS A 47 -1.40 -0.90 12.04
C LYS A 47 -2.55 0.11 11.93
N LYS A 48 -2.83 0.83 13.02
CA LYS A 48 -3.91 1.84 13.06
C LYS A 48 -3.76 2.88 11.95
N ARG A 49 -2.52 3.30 11.65
CA ARG A 49 -2.25 4.26 10.57
C ARG A 49 -2.42 3.62 9.20
N ILE A 50 -2.04 2.36 9.02
CA ILE A 50 -2.33 1.60 7.80
C ILE A 50 -3.84 1.53 7.53
N CYS A 51 -4.65 1.21 8.54
CA CYS A 51 -6.10 1.18 8.40
C CYS A 51 -6.69 2.54 8.00
N LEU A 52 -6.15 3.65 8.54
CA LEU A 52 -6.55 5.01 8.12
C LEU A 52 -6.19 5.28 6.65
N ILE A 53 -4.96 4.95 6.24
CA ILE A 53 -4.51 5.10 4.85
C ILE A 53 -5.40 4.26 3.89
N ALA A 54 -5.71 3.02 4.27
CA ALA A 54 -6.58 2.15 3.50
C ALA A 54 -7.99 2.76 3.32
N ASN A 55 -8.53 3.37 4.36
CA ASN A 55 -9.86 3.99 4.33
C ASN A 55 -9.94 5.22 3.43
N GLU A 56 -8.87 6.01 3.35
CA GLU A 56 -8.78 7.20 2.48
C GLU A 56 -8.54 6.84 1.00
N SER A 57 -8.09 5.62 0.74
CA SER A 57 -7.72 5.17 -0.61
C SER A 57 -8.88 5.04 -1.59
N LYS A 58 -8.54 5.10 -2.88
CA LYS A 58 -9.43 4.80 -4.01
C LYS A 58 -9.02 3.54 -4.77
N SER A 59 -7.77 3.10 -4.67
CA SER A 59 -7.31 1.83 -5.21
C SER A 59 -6.22 1.24 -4.33
N ILE A 60 -6.28 -0.08 -4.10
CA ILE A 60 -5.30 -0.83 -3.34
C ILE A 60 -4.87 -2.02 -4.20
N ILE A 61 -3.56 -2.17 -4.36
CA ILE A 61 -2.96 -3.16 -5.25
C ILE A 61 -1.92 -3.91 -4.45
N PHE A 62 -2.02 -5.23 -4.44
CA PHE A 62 -1.04 -6.11 -3.85
C PHE A 62 -0.13 -6.67 -4.93
N SER A 63 1.16 -6.66 -4.63
CA SER A 63 2.21 -7.21 -5.47
C SER A 63 3.16 -7.99 -4.59
N GLY A 64 3.39 -9.27 -4.89
CA GLY A 64 4.31 -10.05 -4.09
C GLY A 64 4.70 -11.41 -4.65
N ASN A 65 5.80 -11.93 -4.13
CA ASN A 65 6.28 -13.28 -4.36
C ASN A 65 6.80 -13.86 -3.03
N GLN A 66 7.48 -15.00 -3.08
CA GLN A 66 7.98 -15.72 -1.90
C GLN A 66 9.14 -15.02 -1.16
N TYR A 67 9.60 -13.85 -1.63
CA TYR A 67 10.72 -13.12 -1.05
C TYR A 67 10.35 -11.70 -0.64
N LEU A 68 9.39 -11.10 -1.36
CA LEU A 68 8.99 -9.72 -1.14
C LEU A 68 7.52 -9.56 -1.47
N SER A 69 6.79 -8.89 -0.58
CA SER A 69 5.44 -8.44 -0.87
C SER A 69 5.26 -6.98 -0.43
N HIS A 70 4.40 -6.28 -1.14
CA HIS A 70 4.04 -4.90 -0.83
C HIS A 70 2.61 -4.60 -1.27
N VAL A 71 2.07 -3.53 -0.70
CA VAL A 71 0.76 -3.01 -1.06
C VAL A 71 0.90 -1.55 -1.47
N ASP A 72 0.51 -1.26 -2.70
CA ASP A 72 0.38 0.10 -3.21
C ASP A 72 -1.03 0.62 -2.98
N ILE A 73 -1.12 1.75 -2.29
CA ILE A 73 -2.35 2.44 -1.96
C ILE A 73 -2.39 3.77 -2.70
N HIS A 74 -3.32 3.90 -3.62
CA HIS A 74 -3.50 5.10 -4.44
C HIS A 74 -4.65 5.97 -3.93
N SER A 75 -4.44 7.28 -3.92
CA SER A 75 -5.46 8.29 -3.64
C SER A 75 -6.46 8.47 -4.77
N VAL A 76 -6.18 7.93 -5.95
CA VAL A 76 -7.02 7.98 -7.16
C VAL A 76 -7.37 6.57 -7.63
N PHE A 77 -8.47 6.45 -8.38
CA PHE A 77 -8.90 5.16 -8.91
C PHE A 77 -8.00 4.75 -10.08
N GLN A 78 -7.39 3.57 -10.00
CA GLN A 78 -6.52 2.99 -11.04
C GLN A 78 -7.29 1.85 -11.72
N PRO A 79 -7.91 2.06 -12.90
CA PRO A 79 -8.82 1.10 -13.51
C PRO A 79 -8.12 -0.18 -13.99
N ASN A 80 -6.91 -0.05 -14.53
CA ASN A 80 -6.08 -1.15 -14.99
C ASN A 80 -4.84 -1.26 -14.09
N ILE A 81 -4.70 -2.37 -13.37
CA ILE A 81 -3.58 -2.58 -12.45
C ILE A 81 -2.26 -2.88 -13.19
N TYR A 82 -2.32 -3.29 -14.47
CA TYR A 82 -1.14 -3.55 -15.30
C TYR A 82 -0.64 -2.30 -16.06
N ASP A 83 -1.38 -1.19 -15.99
CA ASP A 83 -1.06 0.09 -16.64
C ASP A 83 -1.38 1.24 -15.67
N ILE A 84 -0.63 1.27 -14.56
CA ILE A 84 -0.78 2.27 -13.50
C ILE A 84 -0.42 3.66 -14.05
N LYS A 85 -1.33 4.60 -13.87
CA LYS A 85 -1.10 5.99 -14.26
C LYS A 85 -0.39 6.76 -13.14
N PRO A 86 0.65 7.56 -13.45
CA PRO A 86 1.37 8.35 -12.45
C PRO A 86 0.54 9.59 -12.09
N MET A 87 -0.46 9.41 -11.24
CA MET A 87 -1.39 10.47 -10.82
C MET A 87 -1.76 10.31 -9.35
N GLY A 88 -1.98 11.45 -8.68
CA GLY A 88 -2.30 11.49 -7.27
C GLY A 88 -1.13 11.10 -6.36
N VAL A 89 -1.49 10.67 -5.15
CA VAL A 89 -0.55 10.19 -4.13
C VAL A 89 -0.62 8.66 -4.07
N MET A 90 0.54 8.02 -4.13
CA MET A 90 0.71 6.59 -3.90
C MET A 90 1.49 6.36 -2.62
N LYS A 91 1.05 5.40 -1.83
CA LYS A 91 1.76 4.91 -0.64
C LYS A 91 2.05 3.43 -0.78
N THR A 92 3.31 3.04 -0.74
CA THR A 92 3.74 1.64 -0.79
C THR A 92 4.05 1.16 0.61
N ILE A 93 3.31 0.17 1.08
CA ILE A 93 3.52 -0.50 2.37
C ILE A 93 4.36 -1.74 2.11
N MET A 94 5.53 -1.83 2.75
CA MET A 94 6.35 -3.04 2.69
C MET A 94 5.81 -4.07 3.68
N LEU A 95 5.54 -5.27 3.18
CA LEU A 95 5.09 -6.41 3.97
C LEU A 95 6.30 -7.35 4.12
N ARG A 96 6.88 -7.36 5.33
CA ARG A 96 8.03 -8.22 5.66
C ARG A 96 7.50 -9.48 6.35
N GLU A 97 8.08 -10.63 6.02
CA GLU A 97 7.86 -11.89 6.76
C GLU A 97 8.31 -11.79 8.22
#